data_AF-A0A8J7S2S6-F1
#
_entry.id   AF-A0A8J7S2S6-F1
#
_cell.length_a   1.000
_cell.length_b   1.000
_cell.length_c   1.000
_cell.angle_alpha   90.00
_cell.angle_beta   90.00
_cell.angle_gamma   90.00
#
_symmetry.space_group_name_H-M   'P 1'
#
loop_
_entity.id
_entity.type
_entity.pdbx_description
1 polymer ?
#
loop_
_entity_poly.entity_id
_entity_poly.type
_entity_poly.pdbx_seq_one_letter_code
_entity_poly.pdbx_strand_id
1 'polypeptide(L)'
;MTERPHRDCPRPLPIAVSTLIVRAGDDEGVDDPRAPTGPGGAVVTKTKPKTKKPSMYKVLMLNDDYTPMEFVVYVLERFFSKTRDEATQIMLHVHHRGVGICGVYTYEVAETKVTQVMDTARKEGHPLQCTLEKDA
;
A
#
# COMPACT_ATOMS: atom_id res chain seq x y z
N MET A 1 44.34 6.08 -15.50
CA MET A 1 42.96 6.51 -15.76
C MET A 1 42.12 5.26 -15.65
N THR A 2 41.48 5.04 -14.50
CA THR A 2 40.75 3.81 -14.22
C THR A 2 39.28 4.19 -14.11
N GLU A 3 38.54 3.93 -15.19
CA GLU A 3 37.10 4.17 -15.26
C GLU A 3 36.40 3.20 -14.30
N ARG A 4 35.52 3.74 -13.43
CA ARG A 4 34.70 2.93 -12.52
C ARG A 4 33.52 2.37 -13.32
N PRO A 5 33.18 1.08 -13.20
CA PRO A 5 31.99 0.55 -13.86
C PRO A 5 30.74 1.15 -13.20
N HIS A 6 29.90 1.79 -14.01
CA HIS A 6 28.55 2.17 -13.62
C HIS A 6 27.79 0.91 -13.20
N ARG A 7 27.32 0.88 -11.95
CA ARG A 7 26.41 -0.16 -11.48
C ARG A 7 25.04 0.09 -12.11
N ASP A 8 24.69 -0.74 -13.08
CA ASP A 8 23.33 -0.89 -13.59
C ASP A 8 22.36 -1.18 -12.45
N CYS A 9 21.47 -0.22 -12.15
CA CYS A 9 20.28 -0.47 -11.34
C CYS A 9 19.29 -1.32 -12.17
N PRO A 10 18.82 -2.48 -11.68
CA PRO A 10 17.82 -3.26 -12.39
C PRO A 10 16.50 -2.49 -12.42
N ARG A 11 15.93 -2.33 -13.62
CA ARG A 11 14.59 -1.76 -13.82
C ARG A 11 13.54 -2.73 -13.26
N PRO A 12 12.49 -2.24 -12.56
CA PRO A 12 11.42 -3.12 -12.09
C PRO A 12 10.66 -3.69 -13.30
N LEU A 13 10.42 -5.01 -13.25
CA LEU A 13 9.63 -5.73 -14.25
C LEU A 13 8.15 -5.33 -14.15
N PRO A 14 7.39 -5.29 -15.26
CA PRO A 14 5.97 -5.01 -15.22
C PRO A 14 5.22 -6.18 -14.57
N ILE A 15 4.42 -5.88 -13.55
CA ILE A 15 3.49 -6.84 -12.94
C ILE A 15 2.38 -7.12 -13.95
N ALA A 16 2.31 -8.36 -14.43
CA ALA A 16 1.23 -8.82 -15.29
C ALA A 16 -0.09 -8.77 -14.51
N VAL A 17 -1.01 -7.92 -14.94
CA VAL A 17 -2.40 -7.93 -14.47
C VAL A 17 -3.06 -9.19 -15.04
N SER A 18 -3.20 -10.20 -14.19
CA SER A 18 -3.87 -11.45 -14.54
C SER A 18 -5.36 -11.17 -14.71
N THR A 19 -5.82 -11.15 -15.96
CA THR A 19 -7.25 -11.13 -16.30
C THR A 19 -7.95 -12.31 -15.65
N LEU A 20 -8.81 -12.05 -14.66
CA LEU A 20 -9.70 -13.05 -14.09
C LEU A 20 -10.86 -13.27 -15.06
N ILE A 21 -10.65 -14.16 -16.02
CA ILE A 21 -11.70 -14.84 -16.77
C ILE A 21 -12.46 -15.74 -15.79
N VAL A 22 -13.65 -15.31 -15.38
CA VAL A 22 -14.60 -16.18 -14.68
C VAL A 22 -15.14 -17.20 -15.69
N ARG A 23 -14.75 -18.47 -15.49
CA ARG A 23 -15.27 -19.60 -16.26
C ARG A 23 -16.70 -19.87 -15.78
N ALA A 24 -17.67 -19.68 -16.68
CA ALA A 24 -19.00 -20.23 -16.53
C ALA A 24 -19.02 -21.62 -17.16
N GLY A 25 -19.43 -22.60 -16.37
CA GLY A 25 -19.72 -23.98 -16.74
C GLY A 25 -19.85 -24.79 -15.46
N ASP A 26 -20.73 -25.74 -15.27
CA ASP A 26 -21.91 -26.32 -15.95
C ASP A 26 -22.53 -27.18 -14.81
N ASP A 27 -23.84 -27.43 -14.83
CA ASP A 27 -24.41 -28.78 -14.67
C ASP A 27 -25.90 -28.75 -14.29
N GLU A 28 -26.64 -29.57 -15.04
CA GLU A 28 -28.09 -29.70 -15.08
C GLU A 28 -28.67 -30.38 -13.82
N GLY A 29 -29.85 -29.93 -13.41
CA GLY A 29 -30.67 -30.63 -12.41
C GLY A 29 -32.14 -30.51 -12.80
N VAL A 30 -32.64 -31.53 -13.49
CA VAL A 30 -34.05 -31.71 -13.85
C VAL A 30 -34.83 -32.24 -12.64
N ASP A 31 -36.01 -31.69 -12.35
CA ASP A 31 -37.24 -32.44 -11.99
C ASP A 31 -38.45 -31.48 -11.92
N ASP A 32 -39.44 -31.69 -12.80
CA ASP A 32 -40.84 -31.23 -12.68
C ASP A 32 -41.62 -32.41 -12.07
N PRO A 33 -42.58 -32.28 -11.12
CA PRO A 33 -43.80 -31.51 -11.38
C PRO A 33 -44.54 -30.89 -10.16
N ARG A 34 -45.52 -30.05 -10.53
CA ARG A 34 -46.83 -29.84 -9.87
C ARG A 34 -46.99 -28.57 -9.00
N ALA A 35 -47.77 -27.63 -9.54
CA ALA A 35 -48.35 -26.47 -8.85
C ALA A 35 -49.27 -26.89 -7.68
N PRO A 36 -49.48 -26.00 -6.68
CA PRO A 36 -50.62 -25.10 -6.80
C PRO A 36 -50.37 -23.63 -6.37
N THR A 37 -51.23 -22.80 -6.94
CA THR A 37 -51.49 -21.37 -6.76
C THR A 37 -51.47 -20.85 -5.32
N GLY A 38 -50.77 -19.74 -5.09
CA GLY A 38 -50.96 -18.84 -3.94
C GLY A 38 -50.23 -17.50 -4.16
N PRO A 39 -50.88 -16.33 -4.07
CA PRO A 39 -50.21 -15.05 -4.18
C PRO A 39 -49.55 -14.70 -2.85
N GLY A 40 -48.37 -15.26 -2.60
CA GLY A 40 -47.51 -14.90 -1.48
C GLY A 40 -46.29 -14.16 -1.99
N GLY A 41 -46.23 -12.84 -1.80
CA GLY A 41 -45.10 -12.00 -2.18
C GLY A 41 -43.81 -12.51 -1.54
N ALA A 42 -43.01 -13.24 -2.32
CA ALA A 42 -41.66 -13.63 -1.93
C ALA A 42 -40.77 -12.39 -2.03
N VAL A 43 -40.57 -11.72 -0.90
CA VAL A 43 -39.53 -10.70 -0.75
C VAL A 43 -38.20 -11.41 -0.91
N VAL A 44 -37.64 -11.35 -2.12
CA VAL A 44 -36.27 -11.75 -2.40
C VAL A 44 -35.35 -10.85 -1.60
N THR A 45 -34.90 -11.32 -0.43
CA THR A 45 -33.85 -10.68 0.34
C THR A 45 -32.55 -10.78 -0.45
N LYS A 46 -32.26 -9.77 -1.26
CA LYS A 46 -30.95 -9.56 -1.91
C LYS A 46 -29.88 -9.66 -0.83
N THR A 47 -29.05 -10.70 -0.90
CA THR A 47 -27.89 -10.88 -0.04
C THR A 47 -26.99 -9.65 -0.15
N LYS A 48 -26.90 -8.85 0.93
CA LYS A 48 -25.98 -7.70 0.98
C LYS A 48 -24.55 -8.19 0.75
N PRO A 49 -23.82 -7.67 -0.25
CA PRO A 49 -22.43 -8.03 -0.45
C PRO A 49 -21.65 -7.63 0.81
N LYS A 50 -21.01 -8.61 1.47
CA LYS A 50 -20.09 -8.33 2.58
C LYS A 50 -18.84 -7.67 2.01
N THR A 51 -18.75 -6.35 2.15
CA THR A 51 -17.52 -5.61 1.83
C THR A 51 -16.40 -6.09 2.76
N LYS A 52 -15.33 -6.63 2.18
CA LYS A 52 -14.13 -7.03 2.93
C LYS A 52 -13.45 -5.76 3.46
N LYS A 53 -13.14 -5.71 4.76
CA LYS A 53 -12.40 -4.60 5.36
C LYS A 53 -11.03 -4.47 4.67
N PRO A 54 -10.59 -3.26 4.28
CA PRO A 54 -9.30 -3.09 3.62
C PRO A 54 -8.15 -3.48 4.57
N SER A 55 -7.11 -4.11 4.00
CA SER A 55 -5.87 -4.40 4.72
C SER A 55 -5.15 -3.10 5.05
N MET A 56 -4.66 -2.99 6.28
CA MET A 56 -3.84 -1.87 6.74
C MET A 56 -2.35 -2.17 6.50
N TYR A 57 -1.57 -1.12 6.27
CA TYR A 57 -0.15 -1.17 5.98
C TYR A 57 0.57 -0.09 6.77
N LYS A 58 1.70 -0.46 7.37
CA LYS A 58 2.65 0.47 7.97
C LYS A 58 3.53 1.03 6.87
N VAL A 59 3.75 2.34 6.92
CA VAL A 59 4.78 3.02 6.13
C VAL A 59 6.02 3.16 6.99
N LEU A 60 7.12 2.56 6.53
CA LEU A 60 8.38 2.50 7.24
C LEU A 60 9.42 3.36 6.54
N MET A 61 10.16 4.16 7.31
CA MET A 61 11.32 4.91 6.83
C MET A 61 12.60 4.26 7.35
N LEU A 62 13.60 4.15 6.48
CA LEU A 62 14.89 3.51 6.77
C LEU A 62 15.98 4.57 6.91
N ASN A 63 16.89 4.36 7.87
CA ASN A 63 18.03 5.23 8.10
C ASN A 63 19.09 5.09 7.01
N ASP A 64 19.77 6.19 6.73
CA ASP A 64 20.97 6.26 5.89
C ASP A 64 21.88 7.39 6.39
N ASP A 65 23.14 7.40 5.94
CA ASP A 65 24.16 8.35 6.44
C ASP A 65 24.21 9.69 5.67
N TYR A 66 23.38 9.89 4.65
CA TYR A 66 23.50 11.02 3.71
C TYR A 66 22.27 11.94 3.69
N THR A 67 21.11 11.46 4.10
CA THR A 67 19.89 12.27 4.16
C THR A 67 19.92 13.19 5.39
N PRO A 68 19.78 14.53 5.23
CA PRO A 68 19.77 15.46 6.35
C PRO A 68 18.59 15.22 7.30
N MET A 69 18.81 15.38 8.62
CA MET A 69 17.75 15.26 9.64
C MET A 69 16.57 16.19 9.37
N GLU A 70 16.84 17.44 8.94
CA GLU A 70 15.79 18.42 8.63
C GLU A 70 14.94 18.01 7.42
N PHE A 71 15.52 17.31 6.44
CA PHE A 71 14.77 16.77 5.31
C PHE A 71 13.80 15.67 5.77
N VAL A 72 14.24 14.78 6.66
CA VAL A 72 13.38 13.75 7.24
C VAL A 72 12.20 14.35 8.00
N VAL A 73 12.45 15.39 8.79
CA VAL A 73 11.36 16.08 9.50
C VAL A 73 10.40 16.75 8.53
N TYR A 74 10.90 17.46 7.52
CA TYR A 74 10.07 18.05 6.47
C TYR A 74 9.16 17.02 5.79
N VAL A 75 9.70 15.84 5.46
CA VAL A 75 8.93 14.73 4.87
C VAL A 75 7.81 14.26 5.81
N LEU A 76 8.11 14.11 7.10
CA LEU A 76 7.15 13.66 8.12
C LEU A 76 6.02 14.68 8.32
N GLU A 77 6.33 15.97 8.34
CA GLU A 77 5.33 17.04 8.43
C GLU A 77 4.47 17.09 7.16
N ARG A 78 5.11 17.09 5.98
CA ARG A 78 4.45 17.33 4.70
C ARG A 78 3.55 16.18 4.26
N PHE A 79 4.01 14.94 4.39
CA PHE A 79 3.33 13.77 3.81
C PHE A 79 2.63 12.90 4.85
N PHE A 80 3.03 12.97 6.11
CA PHE A 80 2.44 12.17 7.20
C PHE A 80 1.65 12.99 8.21
N SER A 81 1.57 14.31 8.01
CA SER A 81 0.83 15.24 8.86
C SER A 81 1.27 15.15 10.32
N LYS A 82 2.55 14.88 10.55
CA LYS A 82 3.15 14.92 11.88
C LYS A 82 3.36 16.36 12.31
N THR A 83 3.17 16.62 13.58
CA THR A 83 3.68 17.86 14.19
C THR A 83 5.21 17.85 14.18
N ARG A 84 5.85 19.02 14.27
CA ARG A 84 7.31 19.14 14.35
C ARG A 84 7.90 18.23 15.43
N ASP A 85 7.27 18.20 16.62
CA ASP A 85 7.75 17.42 17.76
C ASP A 85 7.67 15.91 17.49
N GLU A 86 6.51 15.41 17.02
CA GLU A 86 6.35 14.01 16.61
C GLU A 86 7.33 13.62 15.49
N ALA A 87 7.52 14.51 14.51
CA ALA A 87 8.43 14.27 13.41
C ALA A 87 9.88 14.19 13.87
N THR A 88 10.31 15.06 14.78
CA THR A 88 11.64 14.99 15.40
C THR A 88 11.82 13.69 16.18
N GLN A 89 10.81 13.25 16.95
CA GLN A 89 10.89 11.97 17.67
C GLN A 89 11.02 10.78 16.73
N ILE A 90 10.22 10.73 15.65
CA ILE A 90 10.30 9.66 14.65
C ILE A 90 11.65 9.72 13.93
N MET A 91 12.13 10.90 13.55
CA MET A 91 13.42 11.10 12.89
C MET A 91 14.57 10.56 13.76
N LEU A 92 14.61 10.93 15.05
CA LEU A 92 15.62 10.42 15.99
C LEU A 92 15.51 8.91 16.17
N HIS A 93 14.28 8.38 16.15
CA HIS A 93 14.06 6.93 16.23
C HIS A 93 14.65 6.22 15.00
N VAL A 94 14.37 6.70 13.79
CA VAL A 94 14.95 6.17 12.54
C VAL A 94 16.47 6.24 12.63
N HIS A 95 17.03 7.39 12.99
CA HIS A 95 18.48 7.59 13.07
C HIS A 95 19.18 6.60 14.01
N HIS A 96 18.63 6.37 15.20
CA HIS A 96 19.24 5.50 16.20
C HIS A 96 18.90 4.01 16.04
N ARG A 97 17.75 3.66 15.46
CA ARG A 97 17.24 2.28 15.38
C ARG A 97 17.30 1.69 13.98
N GLY A 98 17.63 2.48 12.97
CA GLY A 98 17.72 2.06 11.57
C GLY A 98 16.38 2.09 10.82
N VAL A 99 15.25 2.06 11.53
CA VAL A 99 13.90 2.06 10.94
C VAL A 99 12.92 2.74 11.87
N GLY A 100 11.89 3.39 11.32
CA GLY A 100 10.82 4.01 12.08
C GLY A 100 9.48 3.99 11.33
N ILE A 101 8.38 3.96 12.08
CA ILE A 101 7.03 3.95 11.54
C ILE A 101 6.56 5.39 11.34
N CYS A 102 6.29 5.77 10.10
CA CYS A 102 5.77 7.09 9.75
C CYS A 102 4.25 7.18 9.98
N GLY A 103 3.53 6.08 9.73
CA GLY A 103 2.09 5.97 9.91
C GLY A 103 1.51 4.65 9.42
N VAL A 104 0.22 4.43 9.66
CA VAL A 104 -0.52 3.23 9.23
C VAL A 104 -1.73 3.66 8.41
N TYR A 105 -1.87 3.10 7.21
CA TYR A 105 -2.88 3.51 6.22
C TYR A 105 -3.44 2.29 5.47
N THR A 106 -4.47 2.49 4.65
CA THR A 106 -4.86 1.50 3.63
C THR A 106 -3.77 1.39 2.56
N TYR A 107 -3.72 0.27 1.85
CA TYR A 107 -2.71 0.02 0.81
C TYR A 107 -2.53 1.19 -0.18
N GLU A 108 -3.63 1.63 -0.80
CA GLU A 108 -3.61 2.68 -1.83
C GLU A 108 -3.04 4.02 -1.31
N VAL A 109 -3.42 4.38 -0.08
CA VAL A 109 -2.92 5.60 0.57
C VAL A 109 -1.45 5.45 0.94
N ALA A 110 -1.06 4.29 1.46
CA ALA A 110 0.31 4.00 1.86
C ALA A 110 1.26 4.01 0.65
N GLU A 111 0.89 3.35 -0.45
CA GLU A 111 1.64 3.30 -1.71
C GLU A 111 1.85 4.68 -2.31
N THR A 112 0.79 5.50 -2.33
CA THR A 112 0.86 6.87 -2.81
C THR A 112 1.83 7.71 -1.97
N LYS A 113 1.75 7.60 -0.63
CA LYS A 113 2.65 8.33 0.28
C LYS A 113 4.11 7.91 0.10
N VAL A 114 4.39 6.61 0.02
CA VAL A 114 5.75 6.11 -0.25
C VAL A 114 6.29 6.69 -1.55
N THR A 115 5.51 6.64 -2.63
CA THR A 115 5.92 7.17 -3.94
C THR A 115 6.24 8.66 -3.86
N GLN A 116 5.39 9.47 -3.22
CA GLN A 116 5.61 10.91 -3.04
C GLN A 116 6.90 11.23 -2.27
N VAL A 117 7.19 10.48 -1.20
CA VAL A 117 8.41 10.63 -0.41
C VAL A 117 9.64 10.29 -1.24
N MET A 118 9.64 9.12 -1.89
CA MET A 118 10.76 8.64 -2.70
C MET A 118 11.07 9.58 -3.87
N ASP A 119 10.04 10.10 -4.54
CA ASP A 119 10.20 11.04 -5.65
C ASP A 119 10.77 12.38 -5.17
N THR A 120 10.35 12.85 -4.00
CA THR A 120 10.83 14.11 -3.41
C THR A 120 12.28 13.96 -2.98
N ALA A 121 12.63 12.87 -2.28
CA ALA A 121 14.01 12.56 -1.89
C ALA A 121 14.93 12.48 -3.12
N ARG A 122 14.51 11.80 -4.18
CA ARG A 122 15.29 11.71 -5.42
C ARG A 122 15.51 13.07 -6.08
N LYS A 123 14.48 13.93 -6.12
CA LYS A 123 14.59 15.29 -6.69
C LYS A 123 15.56 16.17 -5.90
N GLU A 124 15.63 15.98 -4.59
CA GLU A 124 16.55 16.71 -3.70
C GLU A 124 17.93 16.02 -3.56
N GLY A 125 18.13 14.88 -4.22
CA GLY A 125 19.43 14.18 -4.24
C GLY A 125 19.73 13.34 -3.00
N HIS A 126 18.70 12.99 -2.21
CA HIS A 126 18.82 12.18 -1.01
C HIS A 126 18.52 10.70 -1.29
N PRO A 127 19.31 9.76 -0.73
CA PRO A 127 19.09 8.32 -0.92
C PRO A 127 18.00 7.72 0.01
N LEU A 128 17.21 8.57 0.69
CA LEU A 128 16.18 8.18 1.65
C LEU A 128 15.27 7.07 1.10
N GLN A 129 15.05 6.02 1.91
CA GLN A 129 14.18 4.91 1.56
C GLN A 129 12.92 4.86 2.44
N CYS A 130 11.81 4.51 1.79
CA CYS A 130 10.49 4.37 2.40
C CYS A 130 9.81 3.12 1.83
N THR A 131 9.24 2.27 2.68
CA THR A 131 8.68 0.96 2.31
C THR A 131 7.35 0.67 3.01
N LEU A 132 6.65 -0.38 2.55
CA LEU A 132 5.38 -0.83 3.12
C LEU A 132 5.53 -2.19 3.79
N GLU A 133 4.94 -2.32 4.98
CA GLU A 133 4.76 -3.60 5.67
C GLU A 133 3.27 -3.82 5.94
N LYS A 134 2.76 -5.03 5.68
CA LYS A 134 1.37 -5.35 6.00
C LYS A 134 1.19 -5.35 7.52
N ASP A 135 0.21 -4.60 8.00
CA ASP A 135 -0.16 -4.60 9.41
C ASP A 135 -0.85 -5.94 9.74
N ALA A 136 -0.32 -6.64 10.75
CA ALA A 136 -0.62 -8.05 11.04
C ALA A 136 -2.01 -8.26 11.69
#